data_AF-A0A7S1YIA2-F1
#
_entry.id   AF-A0A7S1YIA2-F1
#
_cell.length_a   1.000
_cell.length_b   1.000
_cell.length_c   1.000
_cell.angle_alpha   90.00
_cell.angle_beta   90.00
_cell.angle_gamma   90.00
#
_symmetry.space_group_name_H-M   'P 1'
#
loop_
_entity.id
_entity.type
_entity.pdbx_description
1 polymer ?
#
loop_
_entity_poly.entity_id
_entity_poly.type
_entity_poly.pdbx_seq_one_letter_code
_entity_poly.pdbx_strand_id
1 'polypeptide(L)'
;RSQLPHFNLEGLWVGKYGSHGYEMINITYSGDTLLAYKVTGDQNVPRGELTFQVNLSPIQPRRVGRSRENAPLKPIVLTEKASKKWGTTQLPRYRGVGQVAEEGFLNSQWMDGQLIIIGEDYFSFAWVPIETQIFFGRPSPELALKMLREGGAAPVKVKTWEEPPTLHDDPNDWKDFAHRCYEVTTDTIEDELSGDEFSCIWHGVETAECYFE
;
A
#
# COMPACT_ATOMS: atom_id res chain seq x y z
N ARG A 1 -24.09 -3.06 -14.44
CA ARG A 1 -22.65 -3.37 -14.55
C ARG A 1 -21.96 -2.55 -13.48
N SER A 2 -21.46 -3.22 -12.45
CA SER A 2 -20.46 -2.70 -11.49
C SER A 2 -20.31 -3.75 -10.40
N GLN A 3 -19.31 -4.64 -10.52
CA GLN A 3 -18.86 -5.45 -9.37
C GLN A 3 -18.00 -4.61 -8.39
N LEU A 4 -17.99 -3.29 -8.59
CA LEU A 4 -17.27 -2.27 -7.81
C LEU A 4 -17.36 -2.47 -6.28
N PRO A 5 -18.52 -2.80 -5.67
CA PRO A 5 -18.60 -2.94 -4.22
C PRO A 5 -18.22 -4.34 -3.68
N HIS A 6 -17.89 -5.34 -4.52
CA HIS A 6 -17.79 -6.72 -4.04
C HIS A 6 -16.55 -7.01 -3.17
N PHE A 7 -15.41 -6.37 -3.44
CA PHE A 7 -14.16 -6.64 -2.71
C PHE A 7 -13.77 -5.54 -1.74
N ASN A 8 -14.45 -4.39 -1.78
CA ASN A 8 -14.19 -3.23 -0.91
C ASN A 8 -12.68 -2.89 -0.78
N LEU A 9 -11.93 -2.93 -1.89
CA LEU A 9 -10.48 -2.69 -1.85
C LEU A 9 -10.12 -1.20 -1.98
N GLU A 10 -11.08 -0.31 -2.20
CA GLU A 10 -10.79 1.12 -2.36
C GLU A 10 -10.12 1.72 -1.12
N GLY A 11 -9.19 2.65 -1.32
CA GLY A 11 -8.53 3.40 -0.25
C GLY A 11 -7.10 2.94 0.03
N LEU A 12 -6.61 3.26 1.24
CA LEU A 12 -5.21 3.08 1.61
C LEU A 12 -4.88 1.65 2.06
N TRP A 13 -3.68 1.21 1.67
CA TRP A 13 -3.12 -0.09 1.98
C TRP A 13 -1.61 0.02 2.18
N VAL A 14 -1.04 -0.81 3.05
CA VAL A 14 0.41 -0.87 3.30
C VAL A 14 0.93 -2.27 3.02
N GLY A 15 2.05 -2.36 2.31
CA GLY A 15 2.75 -3.60 2.02
C GLY A 15 4.26 -3.45 2.12
N LYS A 16 4.96 -4.56 2.38
CA LYS A 16 6.42 -4.58 2.52
C LYS A 16 7.11 -4.92 1.20
N TYR A 17 7.82 -3.96 0.62
CA TYR A 17 8.57 -4.07 -0.64
C TYR A 17 10.02 -4.53 -0.40
N GLY A 18 10.17 -5.71 0.21
CA GLY A 18 11.50 -6.32 0.43
C GLY A 18 12.45 -5.42 1.23
N SER A 19 13.60 -5.10 0.63
CA SER A 19 14.63 -4.22 1.22
C SER A 19 14.25 -2.74 1.26
N HIS A 20 13.26 -2.31 0.48
CA HIS A 20 12.79 -0.91 0.47
C HIS A 20 11.89 -0.59 1.66
N GLY A 21 11.49 -1.59 2.45
CA GLY A 21 10.67 -1.39 3.64
C GLY A 21 9.17 -1.36 3.33
N TYR A 22 8.42 -0.60 4.11
CA TYR A 22 6.96 -0.51 3.97
C TYR A 22 6.60 0.64 3.04
N GLU A 23 5.72 0.35 2.10
CA GLU A 23 5.17 1.35 1.19
C GLU A 23 3.65 1.35 1.27
N MET A 24 3.07 2.53 1.17
CA MET A 24 1.64 2.76 1.13
C MET A 24 1.19 2.95 -0.31
N ILE A 25 0.04 2.36 -0.62
CA ILE A 25 -0.64 2.53 -1.89
C ILE A 25 -2.08 2.99 -1.67
N ASN A 26 -2.63 3.66 -2.67
CA ASN A 26 -4.05 3.99 -2.73
C ASN A 26 -4.68 3.21 -3.89
N ILE A 27 -5.72 2.46 -3.58
CA ILE A 27 -6.50 1.73 -4.56
C ILE A 27 -7.71 2.55 -4.97
N THR A 28 -7.91 2.65 -6.28
CA THR A 28 -9.11 3.24 -6.90
C THR A 28 -9.61 2.34 -8.02
N TYR A 29 -10.80 2.63 -8.55
CA TYR A 29 -11.40 1.88 -9.63
C TYR A 29 -11.69 2.76 -10.84
N SER A 30 -11.40 2.24 -12.04
CA SER A 30 -11.83 2.80 -13.31
C SER A 30 -12.57 1.72 -14.11
N GLY A 31 -13.90 1.78 -14.08
CA GLY A 31 -14.76 0.73 -14.65
C GLY A 31 -14.58 -0.60 -13.93
N ASP A 32 -14.19 -1.65 -14.67
CA ASP A 32 -13.90 -2.98 -14.11
C ASP A 32 -12.39 -3.17 -13.83
N THR A 33 -11.60 -2.08 -13.84
CA THR A 33 -10.15 -2.11 -13.59
C THR A 33 -9.83 -1.51 -12.23
N LEU A 34 -9.09 -2.24 -11.42
CA LEU A 34 -8.48 -1.76 -10.18
C LEU A 34 -7.13 -1.10 -10.51
N LEU A 35 -6.89 0.08 -9.93
CA LEU A 35 -5.68 0.87 -10.10
C LEU A 35 -5.04 1.13 -8.73
N ALA A 36 -3.79 0.73 -8.54
CA ALA A 36 -3.05 0.95 -7.30
C ALA A 36 -1.90 1.95 -7.52
N TYR A 37 -2.00 3.11 -6.87
CA TYR A 37 -1.01 4.18 -6.95
C TYR A 37 -0.11 4.18 -5.72
N LYS A 38 1.18 4.38 -5.90
CA LYS A 38 2.14 4.61 -4.80
C LYS A 38 1.81 5.93 -4.09
N VAL A 39 1.43 5.84 -2.82
CA VAL A 39 1.20 7.00 -1.94
C VAL A 39 2.50 7.41 -1.29
N THR A 40 3.22 6.43 -0.74
CA THR A 40 4.67 6.51 -0.58
C THR A 40 5.28 5.76 -1.75
N GLY A 41 6.51 6.12 -2.12
CA GLY A 41 7.22 5.43 -3.20
C GLY A 41 8.69 5.32 -2.91
N ASP A 42 9.32 4.44 -3.66
CA ASP A 42 10.74 4.11 -3.53
C ASP A 42 11.51 4.65 -4.75
N GLN A 43 12.82 4.41 -4.76
CA GLN A 43 13.70 4.85 -5.85
C GLN A 43 13.40 4.16 -7.19
N ASN A 44 12.70 3.01 -7.18
CA ASN A 44 12.38 2.24 -8.36
C ASN A 44 11.00 2.65 -8.89
N VAL A 45 9.96 2.65 -8.08
CA VAL A 45 8.62 3.12 -8.43
C VAL A 45 8.23 4.27 -7.50
N PRO A 46 8.36 5.53 -7.96
CA PRO A 46 8.20 6.69 -7.12
C PRO A 46 6.73 6.96 -6.77
N ARG A 47 6.55 7.84 -5.77
CA ARG A 47 5.23 8.32 -5.35
C ARG A 47 4.46 8.88 -6.55
N GLY A 48 3.17 8.57 -6.61
CA GLY A 48 2.26 9.00 -7.66
C GLY A 48 2.17 8.04 -8.84
N GLU A 49 3.13 7.13 -9.01
CA GLU A 49 3.13 6.15 -10.08
C GLU A 49 2.22 4.95 -9.78
N LEU A 50 1.75 4.28 -10.83
CA LEU A 50 0.94 3.06 -10.70
C LEU A 50 1.83 1.87 -10.39
N THR A 51 1.75 1.32 -9.18
CA THR A 51 2.49 0.10 -8.85
C THR A 51 1.89 -1.15 -9.52
N PHE A 52 0.58 -1.22 -9.68
CA PHE A 52 -0.09 -2.29 -10.42
C PHE A 52 -1.51 -1.91 -10.83
N GLN A 53 -2.03 -2.64 -11.82
CA GLN A 53 -3.42 -2.57 -12.25
C GLN A 53 -3.98 -3.97 -12.53
N VAL A 54 -5.28 -4.17 -12.28
CA VAL A 54 -5.90 -5.49 -12.31
C VAL A 54 -7.23 -5.44 -13.03
N ASN A 55 -7.47 -6.37 -13.95
CA ASN A 55 -8.76 -6.50 -14.62
C ASN A 55 -9.67 -7.40 -13.78
N LEU A 56 -10.73 -6.81 -13.23
CA LEU A 56 -11.75 -7.48 -12.40
C LEU A 56 -13.03 -7.81 -13.19
N SER A 57 -13.00 -7.72 -14.52
CA SER A 57 -14.15 -8.02 -15.38
C SER A 57 -14.76 -9.37 -14.99
N PRO A 58 -16.11 -9.46 -14.91
CA PRO A 58 -16.77 -10.71 -14.59
C PRO A 58 -16.29 -11.81 -15.52
N ILE A 59 -16.02 -12.97 -14.95
CA ILE A 59 -15.71 -14.18 -15.71
C ILE A 59 -16.94 -14.50 -16.56
N GLN A 60 -16.97 -14.03 -17.81
CA GLN A 60 -18.07 -14.35 -18.70
C GLN A 60 -18.00 -15.84 -19.03
N PRO A 61 -19.11 -16.60 -18.90
CA PRO A 61 -19.16 -17.96 -19.38
C PRO A 61 -18.81 -17.95 -20.87
N ARG A 62 -17.87 -18.81 -21.24
CA ARG A 62 -17.18 -18.81 -22.54
C ARG A 62 -18.16 -18.62 -23.69
N ARG A 63 -18.14 -17.44 -24.33
CA ARG A 63 -18.54 -17.35 -25.73
C ARG A 63 -17.43 -18.03 -26.53
N VAL A 64 -17.79 -19.09 -27.23
CA VAL A 64 -16.90 -19.88 -28.11
C VAL A 64 -16.16 -18.90 -29.04
N GLY A 65 -14.84 -18.79 -28.88
CA GLY A 65 -13.99 -17.95 -29.75
C GLY A 65 -13.00 -16.98 -29.09
N ARG A 66 -12.99 -16.79 -27.75
CA ARG A 66 -11.93 -15.97 -27.10
C ARG A 66 -10.61 -16.74 -26.94
N SER A 67 -9.48 -16.07 -27.22
CA SER A 67 -8.12 -16.62 -27.07
C SER A 67 -7.88 -17.18 -25.66
N ARG A 68 -7.04 -18.22 -25.55
CA ARG A 68 -6.68 -18.86 -24.27
C ARG A 68 -6.03 -17.88 -23.27
N GLU A 69 -5.44 -16.79 -23.77
CA GLU A 69 -4.80 -15.76 -22.94
C GLU A 69 -5.79 -14.99 -22.06
N ASN A 70 -7.06 -14.85 -22.44
CA ASN A 70 -8.05 -14.13 -21.62
C ASN A 70 -8.90 -15.04 -20.74
N ALA A 71 -8.45 -16.27 -20.48
CA ALA A 71 -9.14 -17.19 -19.58
C ALA A 71 -8.98 -16.75 -18.11
N PRO A 72 -10.05 -16.87 -17.29
CA PRO A 72 -9.98 -16.61 -15.85
C PRO A 72 -8.92 -17.50 -15.19
N LEU A 73 -8.22 -16.96 -14.20
CA LEU A 73 -7.28 -17.74 -13.39
C LEU A 73 -8.05 -18.69 -12.46
N LYS A 74 -7.48 -19.87 -12.24
CA LYS A 74 -8.02 -20.81 -11.25
C LYS A 74 -7.76 -20.26 -9.84
N PRO A 75 -8.75 -20.29 -8.93
CA PRO A 75 -8.54 -19.96 -7.52
C PRO A 75 -7.42 -20.79 -6.89
N ILE A 76 -6.79 -20.25 -5.85
CA ILE A 76 -5.84 -21.02 -5.01
C ILE A 76 -6.67 -21.88 -4.07
N VAL A 77 -6.42 -23.18 -4.05
CA VAL A 77 -7.04 -24.10 -3.08
C VAL A 77 -6.19 -24.10 -1.82
N LEU A 78 -6.81 -23.83 -0.68
CA LEU A 78 -6.13 -23.80 0.61
C LEU A 78 -6.07 -25.20 1.23
N THR A 79 -5.02 -25.45 2.01
CA THR A 79 -4.91 -26.65 2.86
C THR A 79 -5.95 -26.59 3.98
N GLU A 80 -6.23 -27.71 4.64
CA GLU A 80 -7.24 -27.75 5.72
C GLU A 80 -6.89 -26.80 6.87
N LYS A 81 -5.60 -26.71 7.24
CA LYS A 81 -5.10 -25.77 8.26
C LYS A 81 -5.32 -24.32 7.85
N ALA A 82 -4.94 -23.95 6.63
CA ALA A 82 -5.12 -22.60 6.12
C ALA A 82 -6.61 -22.25 5.95
N SER A 83 -7.43 -23.23 5.56
CA SER A 83 -8.88 -23.04 5.39
C SER A 83 -9.56 -22.73 6.72
N LYS A 84 -9.14 -23.38 7.82
CA LYS A 84 -9.63 -23.05 9.17
C LYS A 84 -9.22 -21.66 9.62
N LYS A 85 -7.99 -21.23 9.29
CA LYS A 85 -7.46 -19.90 9.65
C LYS A 85 -8.19 -18.77 8.91
N TRP A 86 -8.46 -18.94 7.62
CA TRP A 86 -9.03 -17.89 6.77
C TRP A 86 -10.54 -18.01 6.54
N GLY A 87 -11.18 -19.06 7.05
CA GLY A 87 -12.63 -19.28 6.90
C GLY A 87 -13.09 -19.57 5.46
N THR A 88 -12.16 -19.78 4.53
CA THR A 88 -12.44 -20.11 3.12
C THR A 88 -11.54 -21.24 2.65
N THR A 89 -12.02 -22.06 1.71
CA THR A 89 -11.22 -23.14 1.08
C THR A 89 -10.52 -22.69 -0.19
N GLN A 90 -10.90 -21.53 -0.74
CA GLN A 90 -10.35 -21.02 -1.98
C GLN A 90 -10.15 -19.50 -1.95
N LEU A 91 -9.04 -19.05 -2.54
CA LEU A 91 -8.73 -17.63 -2.72
C LEU A 91 -8.93 -17.22 -4.19
N PRO A 92 -9.82 -16.27 -4.49
CA PRO A 92 -10.01 -15.72 -5.83
C PRO A 92 -8.72 -15.12 -6.40
N ARG A 93 -8.51 -15.28 -7.71
CA ARG A 93 -7.35 -14.76 -8.45
C ARG A 93 -7.76 -13.97 -9.67
N TYR A 94 -7.13 -12.81 -9.84
CA TYR A 94 -7.36 -11.91 -10.98
C TYR A 94 -6.03 -11.58 -11.66
N ARG A 95 -6.07 -11.41 -12.98
CA ARG A 95 -4.89 -11.02 -13.74
C ARG A 95 -4.68 -9.52 -13.64
N GLY A 96 -3.44 -9.14 -13.43
CA GLY A 96 -3.01 -7.75 -13.49
C GLY A 96 -1.65 -7.63 -14.15
N VAL A 97 -1.17 -6.41 -14.18
CA VAL A 97 0.22 -6.10 -14.51
C VAL A 97 0.77 -5.19 -13.42
N GLY A 98 2.00 -5.46 -12.99
CA GLY A 98 2.72 -4.67 -12.02
C GLY A 98 3.84 -3.90 -12.69
N GLN A 99 4.09 -2.68 -12.23
CA GLN A 99 5.18 -1.86 -12.72
C GLN A 99 6.47 -2.25 -12.00
N VAL A 100 7.57 -2.32 -12.75
CA VAL A 100 8.93 -2.54 -12.25
C VAL A 100 9.86 -1.62 -13.02
N ALA A 101 10.84 -1.05 -12.33
CA ALA A 101 11.84 -0.17 -12.94
C ALA A 101 13.17 -0.28 -12.18
N GLU A 102 14.25 0.17 -12.81
CA GLU A 102 15.56 0.34 -12.17
C GLU A 102 15.55 1.60 -11.27
N GLU A 103 16.62 1.79 -10.50
CA GLU A 103 16.77 2.97 -9.65
C GLU A 103 16.69 4.26 -10.47
N GLY A 104 15.94 5.24 -9.96
CA GLY A 104 15.59 6.47 -10.67
C GLY A 104 14.42 6.32 -11.64
N PHE A 105 13.60 5.26 -11.49
CA PHE A 105 12.48 4.93 -12.37
C PHE A 105 12.89 4.76 -13.85
N LEU A 106 14.12 4.29 -14.06
CA LEU A 106 14.67 4.05 -15.39
C LEU A 106 14.18 2.70 -15.95
N ASN A 107 14.06 2.61 -17.27
CA ASN A 107 13.65 1.39 -17.96
C ASN A 107 12.34 0.78 -17.41
N SER A 108 11.39 1.64 -17.05
CA SER A 108 10.09 1.26 -16.49
C SER A 108 9.31 0.36 -17.43
N GLN A 109 8.87 -0.79 -16.92
CA GLN A 109 8.14 -1.80 -17.68
C GLN A 109 7.01 -2.41 -16.88
N TRP A 110 6.00 -2.90 -17.63
CA TRP A 110 4.90 -3.66 -17.07
C TRP A 110 5.21 -5.14 -17.12
N MET A 111 4.95 -5.81 -16.00
CA MET A 111 5.21 -7.22 -15.80
C MET A 111 3.92 -7.95 -15.44
N ASP A 112 3.74 -9.16 -15.94
CA ASP A 112 2.60 -10.00 -15.60
C ASP A 112 2.48 -10.18 -14.09
N GLY A 113 1.28 -9.92 -13.57
CA GLY A 113 1.00 -10.03 -12.16
C GLY A 113 -0.36 -10.59 -11.85
N GLN A 114 -0.56 -10.93 -10.58
CA GLN A 114 -1.78 -11.57 -10.12
C GLN A 114 -2.21 -11.00 -8.78
N LEU A 115 -3.47 -10.57 -8.74
CA LEU A 115 -4.14 -10.19 -7.50
C LEU A 115 -4.78 -11.42 -6.87
N ILE A 116 -4.52 -11.64 -5.59
CA ILE A 116 -5.11 -12.70 -4.77
C ILE A 116 -5.87 -12.04 -3.63
N ILE A 117 -7.17 -12.30 -3.53
CA ILE A 117 -8.03 -11.74 -2.48
C ILE A 117 -7.97 -12.63 -1.24
N ILE A 118 -7.71 -12.05 -0.06
CA ILE A 118 -7.50 -12.78 1.20
C ILE A 118 -8.42 -12.21 2.29
N GLY A 119 -9.69 -12.61 2.26
CA GLY A 119 -10.69 -12.06 3.17
C GLY A 119 -11.03 -10.60 2.84
N GLU A 120 -11.38 -9.81 3.85
CA GLU A 120 -11.82 -8.42 3.70
C GLU A 120 -10.69 -7.41 3.94
N ASP A 121 -9.79 -7.72 4.87
CA ASP A 121 -8.76 -6.79 5.35
C ASP A 121 -7.38 -7.01 4.73
N TYR A 122 -7.24 -8.02 3.87
CA TYR A 122 -5.98 -8.38 3.24
C TYR A 122 -6.14 -8.76 1.78
N PHE A 123 -5.13 -8.43 0.99
CA PHE A 123 -4.94 -9.02 -0.33
C PHE A 123 -3.44 -9.13 -0.60
N SER A 124 -3.08 -9.79 -1.69
CA SER A 124 -1.69 -9.76 -2.16
C SER A 124 -1.63 -9.56 -3.66
N PHE A 125 -0.53 -8.95 -4.11
CA PHE A 125 -0.19 -8.87 -5.52
C PHE A 125 1.14 -9.57 -5.75
N ALA A 126 1.18 -10.47 -6.72
CA ALA A 126 2.37 -11.23 -7.11
C ALA A 126 2.84 -10.80 -8.50
N TRP A 127 4.09 -10.34 -8.60
CA TRP A 127 4.82 -10.15 -9.86
C TRP A 127 5.38 -11.51 -10.28
N VAL A 128 4.73 -12.15 -11.26
CA VAL A 128 4.96 -13.58 -11.56
C VAL A 128 6.37 -13.86 -12.08
N PRO A 129 6.91 -13.12 -13.07
CA PRO A 129 8.23 -13.40 -13.63
C PRO A 129 9.42 -13.21 -12.66
N ILE A 130 9.24 -12.43 -11.60
CA ILE A 130 10.28 -12.19 -10.57
C ILE A 130 9.95 -12.85 -9.23
N GLU A 131 8.92 -13.70 -9.20
CA GLU A 131 8.51 -14.50 -8.03
C GLU A 131 8.34 -13.68 -6.73
N THR A 132 7.96 -12.41 -6.88
CA THR A 132 7.82 -11.48 -5.75
C THR A 132 6.35 -11.31 -5.42
N GLN A 133 5.96 -11.64 -4.20
CA GLN A 133 4.60 -11.46 -3.70
C GLN A 133 4.58 -10.48 -2.53
N ILE A 134 3.75 -9.44 -2.64
CA ILE A 134 3.58 -8.45 -1.59
C ILE A 134 2.18 -8.58 -1.02
N PHE A 135 2.12 -8.68 0.30
CA PHE A 135 0.88 -8.68 1.08
C PHE A 135 0.54 -7.25 1.50
N PHE A 136 -0.71 -6.90 1.34
CA PHE A 136 -1.26 -5.60 1.68
C PHE A 136 -2.32 -5.75 2.76
N GLY A 137 -2.20 -4.91 3.79
CA GLY A 137 -3.20 -4.77 4.85
C GLY A 137 -3.67 -3.33 4.99
N ARG A 138 -4.86 -3.13 5.58
CA ARG A 138 -5.34 -1.81 5.95
C ARG A 138 -4.44 -1.21 7.04
N PRO A 139 -3.88 0.00 6.85
CA PRO A 139 -3.13 0.66 7.92
C PRO A 139 -4.06 1.19 9.01
N SER A 140 -3.55 1.28 10.24
CA SER A 140 -4.22 2.09 11.26
C SER A 140 -4.15 3.58 10.89
N PRO A 141 -5.06 4.42 11.39
CA PRO A 141 -5.01 5.87 11.15
C PRO A 141 -3.66 6.50 11.53
N GLU A 142 -3.07 6.08 12.66
CA GLU A 142 -1.79 6.61 13.15
C GLU A 142 -0.64 6.22 12.22
N LEU A 143 -0.60 4.96 11.79
CA LEU A 143 0.41 4.49 10.83
C LEU A 143 0.24 5.21 9.48
N ALA A 144 -1.00 5.41 9.04
CA ALA A 144 -1.27 6.12 7.80
C ALA A 144 -0.76 7.57 7.85
N LEU A 145 -1.07 8.29 8.94
CA LEU A 145 -0.60 9.66 9.16
C LEU A 145 0.93 9.74 9.25
N LYS A 146 1.56 8.79 9.96
CA LYS A 146 3.02 8.71 10.07
C LYS A 146 3.67 8.54 8.69
N MET A 147 3.21 7.58 7.90
CA MET A 147 3.75 7.33 6.57
C MET A 147 3.48 8.47 5.60
N LEU A 148 2.36 9.17 5.71
CA LEU A 148 2.08 10.37 4.90
C LEU A 148 3.01 11.54 5.25
N ARG A 149 3.38 11.68 6.52
CA ARG A 149 4.34 12.69 7.02
C ARG A 149 5.76 12.37 6.56
N GLU A 150 6.19 11.10 6.65
CA GLU A 150 7.54 10.64 6.33
C GLU A 150 7.78 10.44 4.81
N GLY A 151 6.80 9.92 4.08
CA GLY A 151 6.87 9.58 2.65
C GLY A 151 6.74 10.76 1.70
N GLY A 152 7.16 11.95 2.15
CA GLY A 152 7.26 13.14 1.30
C GLY A 152 5.90 13.62 0.80
N ALA A 153 4.91 13.82 1.68
CA ALA A 153 4.06 14.99 1.45
C ALA A 153 5.06 16.14 1.33
N ALA A 154 5.22 16.73 0.14
CA ALA A 154 6.14 17.83 -0.03
C ALA A 154 5.90 18.78 1.15
N PRO A 155 6.90 19.03 2.01
CA PRO A 155 6.69 19.96 3.09
C PRO A 155 6.27 21.27 2.43
N VAL A 156 5.17 21.86 2.89
CA VAL A 156 5.15 23.33 2.99
C VAL A 156 6.50 23.66 3.58
N LYS A 157 7.41 24.28 2.82
CA LYS A 157 8.85 24.37 3.12
C LYS A 157 9.06 24.63 4.61
N VAL A 158 9.25 23.58 5.40
CA VAL A 158 9.55 23.72 6.81
C VAL A 158 11.03 24.01 6.84
N LYS A 159 11.38 25.30 6.78
CA LYS A 159 12.69 25.75 7.26
C LYS A 159 12.85 25.17 8.66
N THR A 160 13.90 24.40 8.89
CA THR A 160 14.24 23.87 10.20
C THR A 160 14.66 25.04 11.09
N TRP A 161 13.68 25.62 11.79
CA TRP A 161 13.88 26.70 12.76
C TRP A 161 14.46 26.13 14.06
N GLU A 162 15.77 25.93 14.13
CA GLU A 162 16.47 25.74 15.40
C GLU A 162 16.59 27.06 16.17
N GLU A 163 16.58 28.18 15.43
CA GLU A 163 16.59 29.55 15.96
C GLU A 163 15.36 30.32 15.43
N PRO A 164 14.76 31.21 16.25
CA PRO A 164 13.64 32.04 15.80
C PRO A 164 14.08 32.96 14.63
N PRO A 165 13.18 33.26 13.67
CA PRO A 165 13.47 34.23 12.61
C PRO A 165 13.95 35.57 13.18
N THR A 166 14.76 36.28 12.42
CA THR A 166 15.24 37.63 12.75
C THR A 166 14.28 38.70 12.24
N LEU A 167 14.44 39.94 12.71
CA LEU A 167 13.61 41.08 12.27
C LEU A 167 13.75 41.44 10.78
N HIS A 168 14.73 40.86 10.09
CA HIS A 168 14.98 41.08 8.67
C HIS A 168 14.40 39.95 7.79
N ASP A 169 13.87 38.89 8.39
CA ASP A 169 13.25 37.77 7.69
C ASP A 169 11.81 38.10 7.26
N ASP A 170 11.28 37.32 6.31
CA ASP A 170 9.96 37.56 5.72
C ASP A 170 8.88 37.47 6.82
N PRO A 171 7.89 38.37 6.86
CA PRO A 171 6.76 38.27 7.79
C PRO A 171 6.02 36.91 7.75
N ASN A 172 6.05 36.22 6.61
CA ASN A 172 5.51 34.85 6.50
C ASN A 172 6.36 33.83 7.26
N ASP A 173 7.68 34.01 7.35
CA ASP A 173 8.56 33.15 8.15
C ASP A 173 8.19 33.23 9.64
N TRP A 174 7.82 34.41 10.13
CA TRP A 174 7.34 34.61 11.50
C TRP A 174 6.00 33.92 11.77
N LYS A 175 5.09 33.94 10.79
CA LYS A 175 3.79 33.27 10.89
C LYS A 175 3.96 31.76 10.93
N ASP A 176 4.83 31.22 10.10
CA ASP A 176 5.13 29.79 10.02
C ASP A 176 5.87 29.31 11.28
N PHE A 177 6.79 30.12 11.82
CA PHE A 177 7.45 29.84 13.10
C PHE A 177 6.46 29.81 14.26
N ALA A 178 5.57 30.80 14.36
CA ALA A 178 4.56 30.84 15.42
C ALA A 178 3.59 29.65 15.36
N HIS A 179 3.20 29.21 14.16
CA HIS A 179 2.37 28.02 13.97
C HIS A 179 3.07 26.76 14.46
N ARG A 180 4.36 26.59 14.14
CA ARG A 180 5.17 25.46 14.60
C ARG A 180 5.31 25.43 16.12
N CYS A 181 5.56 26.57 16.76
CA CYS A 181 5.63 26.63 18.23
C CYS A 181 4.30 26.18 18.87
N TYR A 182 3.16 26.55 18.27
CA TYR A 182 1.84 26.13 18.74
C TYR A 182 1.62 24.61 18.59
N GLU A 183 2.01 24.02 17.46
CA GLU A 183 1.93 22.57 17.23
C GLU A 183 2.79 21.77 18.20
N VAL A 184 4.07 22.13 18.36
CA VAL A 184 5.00 21.45 19.29
C VAL A 184 4.46 21.50 20.73
N THR A 185 3.92 22.64 21.14
CA THR A 185 3.35 22.78 22.48
C THR A 185 2.10 21.92 22.64
N THR A 186 1.30 21.75 21.59
CA THR A 186 0.10 20.90 21.61
C THR A 186 0.47 19.41 21.70
N ASP A 187 1.43 18.95 20.89
CA ASP A 187 1.92 17.57 20.90
C ASP A 187 2.53 17.19 22.27
N THR A 188 3.27 18.10 22.91
CA THR A 188 3.87 17.86 24.25
C THR A 188 2.79 17.73 25.34
N ILE A 189 1.66 18.42 25.20
CA ILE A 189 0.54 18.35 26.14
C ILE A 189 -0.23 17.03 25.99
N GLU A 190 -0.32 16.49 24.77
CA GLU A 190 -0.98 15.20 24.51
C GLU A 190 -0.12 14.01 24.99
N ASP A 191 1.20 14.06 24.80
CA ASP A 191 2.13 13.00 25.23
C ASP A 191 2.24 12.87 26.77
N GLU A 192 2.09 13.96 27.54
CA GLU A 192 2.10 13.90 29.01
C GLU A 192 0.83 13.26 29.63
N LEU A 193 -0.23 13.04 28.83
CA LEU A 193 -1.52 12.52 29.31
C LEU A 193 -1.76 11.04 29.01
N SER A 194 -0.99 10.41 28.12
CA SER A 194 -1.13 8.97 27.82
C SER A 194 0.09 8.17 28.27
N GLY A 195 0.00 7.57 29.46
CA GLY A 195 0.93 6.53 29.89
C GLY A 195 0.93 5.36 28.90
N ASP A 196 2.11 5.08 28.35
CA ASP A 196 2.33 4.15 27.24
C ASP A 196 2.03 2.68 27.62
N GLU A 197 0.89 2.16 27.15
CA GLU A 197 0.45 0.76 27.23
C GLU A 197 0.66 0.01 25.90
N PHE A 198 1.51 0.50 24.97
CA PHE A 198 1.59 -0.08 23.62
C PHE A 198 2.98 -0.56 23.18
N SER A 199 3.90 -0.75 24.12
CA SER A 199 5.20 -1.41 23.87
C SER A 199 5.12 -2.91 23.49
N CYS A 200 3.94 -3.46 23.18
CA CYS A 200 3.67 -4.89 23.09
C CYS A 200 3.15 -5.40 21.73
N ILE A 201 3.42 -4.72 20.60
CA ILE A 201 2.85 -5.17 19.31
C ILE A 201 3.79 -6.08 18.49
N TRP A 202 5.09 -6.18 18.76
CA TRP A 202 5.95 -7.15 18.06
C TRP A 202 7.10 -7.69 18.91
N HIS A 203 6.85 -8.78 19.65
CA HIS A 203 7.87 -9.79 19.94
C HIS A 203 7.43 -11.09 19.29
N GLY A 204 8.02 -11.38 18.14
CA GLY A 204 7.79 -12.60 17.38
C GLY A 204 8.93 -12.81 16.41
N VAL A 205 10.12 -13.05 16.97
CA VAL A 205 11.24 -13.64 16.24
C VAL A 205 10.83 -15.06 15.89
N GLU A 206 10.11 -15.22 14.79
CA GLU A 206 9.92 -16.50 14.11
C GLU A 206 9.61 -16.21 12.63
N THR A 207 10.64 -15.68 11.96
CA THR A 207 10.84 -15.92 10.52
C THR A 207 11.10 -17.42 10.34
N ALA A 208 10.03 -18.22 10.34
CA ALA A 208 10.08 -19.61 9.94
C ALA A 208 8.92 -19.88 8.97
N GLU A 209 9.28 -19.88 7.69
CA GLU A 209 8.68 -20.70 6.64
C GLU A 209 7.17 -20.52 6.40
N CYS A 210 6.83 -19.55 5.56
CA CYS A 210 5.67 -19.65 4.68
C CYS A 210 6.17 -19.82 3.24
N TYR A 211 6.83 -20.96 2.98
CA TYR A 211 7.00 -21.46 1.62
C TYR A 211 5.68 -22.13 1.20
N PHE A 212 5.21 -21.82 -0.02
CA PHE A 212 4.22 -22.66 -0.68
C PHE A 212 4.93 -23.88 -1.26
N GLU A 213 5.00 -24.95 -0.46
CA GLU A 213 5.02 -26.36 -0.90
C GLU A 213 3.92 -27.13 -0.17
#